data_AF-A0A127SRZ2-F1
#
_entry.id   AF-A0A127SRZ2-F1
#
_cell.length_a   1.000
_cell.length_b   1.000
_cell.length_c   1.000
_cell.angle_alpha   90.00
_cell.angle_beta   90.00
_cell.angle_gamma   90.00
#
_symmetry.space_group_name_H-M   'P 1'
#
loop_
_entity.id
_entity.type
_entity.pdbx_description
1 polymer ?
#
loop_
_entity_poly.entity_id
_entity_poly.type
_entity_poly.pdbx_seq_one_letter_code
_entity_poly.pdbx_strand_id
1 'polypeptide(L)'
;MNLSLRRSTSALLASSLLLTIGRGATLPFMTIYLSRQYSLSVDLIGYAMTIALTIGVVFSLGFGILADKFDKKRYMLLAITAFASGFIAIPLVNNVTLVVLFFALINCAYSVFATVLKAWFADNLSSTSKTKIFSINYTMLNIGWTIGPPLGTLLVMQSINLPFWLAAICSAFPMLFIQIWVKRSEKIIATETGSVWSPKVLLQDKALLWFTCSGFLASFVSGAFASCISQYVMVIADGDFAEKVVAVVLPVNAAMVVT
;
A
#
# COMPACT_ATOMS: atom_id res chain seq x y z
N MET A 1 -13.60 2.44 26.14
CA MET A 1 -13.70 2.67 24.67
C MET A 1 -15.12 2.30 24.23
N ASN A 2 -15.86 3.19 23.58
CA ASN A 2 -17.24 2.92 23.15
C ASN A 2 -17.29 1.72 22.17
N LEU A 3 -18.33 0.89 22.26
CA LEU A 3 -18.47 -0.34 21.46
C LEU A 3 -18.42 -0.06 19.95
N SER A 4 -18.98 1.08 19.53
CA SER A 4 -18.93 1.58 18.15
C SER A 4 -17.51 1.90 17.69
N LEU A 5 -16.74 2.61 18.51
CA LEU A 5 -15.35 2.97 18.22
C LEU A 5 -14.47 1.72 18.12
N ARG A 6 -14.69 0.73 19.00
CA ARG A 6 -13.98 -0.56 18.96
C ARG A 6 -14.26 -1.36 17.69
N ARG A 7 -15.51 -1.34 17.20
CA ARG A 7 -15.87 -1.96 15.91
C ARG A 7 -15.22 -1.22 14.73
N SER A 8 -15.24 0.12 14.72
CA SER A 8 -14.58 0.90 13.67
C SER A 8 -13.07 0.67 13.63
N THR A 9 -12.39 0.69 14.79
CA THR A 9 -10.94 0.42 14.86
C THR A 9 -10.60 -0.99 14.38
N SER A 10 -11.37 -2.01 14.80
CA SER A 10 -11.16 -3.39 14.34
C SER A 10 -11.38 -3.53 12.83
N ALA A 11 -12.41 -2.88 12.28
CA ALA A 11 -12.69 -2.90 10.85
C ALA A 11 -11.57 -2.25 10.04
N LEU A 12 -11.01 -1.14 10.53
CA LEU A 12 -9.88 -0.46 9.89
C LEU A 12 -8.58 -1.28 9.96
N LEU A 13 -8.30 -1.92 11.09
CA LEU A 13 -7.15 -2.83 11.22
C LEU A 13 -7.28 -4.03 10.27
N ALA A 14 -8.45 -4.65 10.20
CA ALA A 14 -8.72 -5.73 9.24
C ALA A 14 -8.59 -5.24 7.79
N SER A 15 -9.06 -4.02 7.50
CA SER A 15 -8.93 -3.40 6.18
C SER A 15 -7.47 -3.18 5.78
N SER A 16 -6.67 -2.67 6.72
CA SER A 16 -5.23 -2.47 6.56
C SER A 16 -4.50 -3.79 6.28
N LEU A 17 -4.83 -4.85 7.01
CA LEU A 17 -4.29 -6.20 6.80
C LEU A 17 -4.63 -6.71 5.40
N LEU A 18 -5.91 -6.71 5.01
CA LEU A 18 -6.37 -7.27 3.74
C LEU A 18 -5.81 -6.52 2.52
N LEU A 19 -5.77 -5.19 2.57
CA LEU A 19 -5.15 -4.39 1.51
C LEU A 19 -3.64 -4.66 1.40
N THR A 20 -2.98 -4.90 2.53
CA THR A 20 -1.55 -5.21 2.55
C THR A 20 -1.27 -6.62 2.04
N ILE A 21 -2.13 -7.60 2.34
CA ILE A 21 -2.07 -8.94 1.72
C ILE A 21 -2.22 -8.81 0.19
N GLY A 22 -3.23 -8.09 -0.30
CA GLY A 22 -3.44 -7.90 -1.74
C GLY A 22 -2.26 -7.21 -2.43
N ARG A 23 -1.68 -6.18 -1.80
CA ARG A 23 -0.48 -5.50 -2.30
C ARG A 23 0.76 -6.41 -2.24
N GLY A 24 0.98 -7.11 -1.13
CA GLY A 24 2.11 -8.02 -0.95
C GLY A 24 2.06 -9.23 -1.88
N ALA A 25 0.86 -9.70 -2.23
CA ALA A 25 0.64 -10.78 -3.18
C ALA A 25 0.85 -10.38 -4.64
N THR A 26 0.98 -9.09 -4.96
CA THR A 26 1.02 -8.61 -6.35
C THR A 26 2.27 -7.81 -6.68
N LEU A 27 2.76 -6.99 -5.75
CA LEU A 27 3.94 -6.14 -5.93
C LEU A 27 5.21 -6.90 -6.35
N PRO A 28 5.61 -8.02 -5.70
CA PRO A 28 6.77 -8.80 -6.16
C PRO A 28 6.54 -9.50 -7.50
N PHE A 29 5.29 -9.81 -7.85
CA PHE A 29 4.95 -10.51 -9.09
C PHE A 29 4.73 -9.57 -10.26
N MET A 30 4.59 -8.25 -10.07
CA MET A 30 4.45 -7.33 -11.19
C MET A 30 5.65 -7.39 -12.15
N THR A 31 6.86 -7.52 -11.60
CA THR A 31 8.08 -7.67 -12.39
C THR A 31 8.02 -8.95 -13.24
N ILE A 32 7.54 -10.05 -12.65
CA ILE A 32 7.39 -11.34 -13.33
C ILE A 32 6.28 -11.27 -14.38
N TYR A 33 5.16 -10.62 -14.07
CA TYR A 33 4.03 -10.40 -14.98
C TYR A 33 4.45 -9.63 -16.22
N LEU A 34 5.18 -8.52 -16.06
CA LEU A 34 5.69 -7.73 -17.17
C LEU A 34 6.71 -8.50 -18.03
N SER A 35 7.54 -9.35 -17.40
CA SER A 35 8.48 -10.21 -18.11
C SER A 35 7.77 -11.30 -18.91
N ARG A 36 6.91 -12.11 -18.27
CA ARG A 36 6.26 -13.26 -18.91
C ARG A 36 5.17 -12.87 -19.91
N GLN A 37 4.36 -11.86 -19.62
CA GLN A 37 3.21 -11.49 -20.46
C GLN A 37 3.61 -10.59 -21.66
N TYR A 38 4.62 -9.73 -21.49
CA TYR A 38 5.01 -8.74 -22.49
C TYR A 38 6.43 -8.94 -23.03
N SER A 39 7.14 -9.99 -22.58
CA SER A 39 8.52 -10.30 -22.97
C SER A 39 9.47 -9.10 -22.85
N LEU A 40 9.23 -8.24 -21.86
CA LEU A 40 10.01 -7.03 -21.63
C LEU A 40 11.40 -7.39 -21.07
N SER A 41 12.43 -6.70 -21.56
CA SER A 41 13.78 -6.74 -20.99
C SER A 41 13.78 -6.23 -19.54
N VAL A 42 14.68 -6.77 -18.71
CA VAL A 42 14.83 -6.41 -17.29
C VAL A 42 14.97 -4.89 -17.08
N ASP A 43 15.70 -4.19 -17.96
CA ASP A 43 15.89 -2.74 -17.89
C ASP A 43 14.57 -1.97 -18.00
N LEU A 44 13.75 -2.30 -19.00
CA LEU A 44 12.43 -1.70 -19.23
C LEU A 44 11.47 -1.98 -18.07
N ILE A 45 11.54 -3.16 -17.46
CA ILE A 45 10.73 -3.50 -16.28
C ILE A 45 11.15 -2.64 -15.09
N GLY A 46 12.46 -2.44 -14.90
CA GLY A 46 13.01 -1.53 -13.88
C GLY A 46 12.45 -0.11 -14.06
N TYR A 47 12.58 0.44 -15.27
CA TYR A 47 12.03 1.77 -15.58
C TYR A 47 10.51 1.86 -15.35
N ALA A 48 9.76 0.86 -15.82
CA ALA A 48 8.30 0.80 -15.65
C ALA A 48 7.89 0.81 -14.18
N MET A 49 8.55 -0.01 -13.35
CA MET A 49 8.29 -0.08 -11.91
C MET A 49 8.67 1.22 -11.20
N THR A 50 9.82 1.80 -11.52
CA THR A 50 10.24 3.09 -10.96
C THR A 50 9.25 4.19 -11.31
N ILE A 51 8.86 4.30 -12.58
CA ILE A 51 7.88 5.31 -13.03
C ILE A 51 6.54 5.12 -12.31
N ALA A 52 6.03 3.89 -12.22
CA ALA A 52 4.76 3.62 -11.55
C ALA A 52 4.80 3.99 -10.06
N LEU A 53 5.87 3.61 -9.35
CA LEU A 53 6.03 3.91 -7.93
C LEU A 53 6.22 5.41 -7.69
N THR A 54 7.03 6.10 -8.49
CA THR A 54 7.25 7.54 -8.39
C THR A 54 5.97 8.31 -8.63
N ILE A 55 5.23 8.01 -9.71
CA ILE A 55 3.92 8.60 -9.98
C ILE A 55 2.99 8.32 -8.79
N GLY A 56 2.90 7.07 -8.34
CA GLY A 56 2.07 6.70 -7.20
C GLY A 56 2.36 7.53 -5.94
N VAL A 57 3.63 7.75 -5.62
CA VAL A 57 4.06 8.56 -4.46
C VAL A 57 3.71 10.03 -4.67
N VAL A 58 4.07 10.64 -5.80
CA VAL A 58 3.82 12.06 -6.09
C VAL A 58 2.33 12.38 -6.05
N PHE A 59 1.50 11.57 -6.71
CA PHE A 59 0.05 11.74 -6.67
C PHE A 59 -0.52 11.49 -5.27
N SER A 60 0.01 10.52 -4.52
CA SER A 60 -0.46 10.27 -3.15
C SER A 60 -0.22 11.43 -2.19
N LEU A 61 0.84 12.23 -2.38
CA LEU A 61 1.06 13.45 -1.62
C LEU A 61 -0.06 14.47 -1.87
N GLY A 62 -0.38 14.72 -3.14
CA GLY A 62 -1.45 15.64 -3.53
C GLY A 62 -2.84 15.19 -3.04
N PHE A 63 -3.18 13.93 -3.29
CA PHE A 63 -4.46 13.36 -2.84
C PHE A 63 -4.53 13.18 -1.32
N GLY A 64 -3.40 12.99 -0.64
CA GLY A 64 -3.32 12.90 0.82
C GLY A 64 -3.68 14.23 1.50
N ILE A 65 -3.11 15.34 1.03
CA ILE A 65 -3.45 16.69 1.51
C ILE A 65 -4.93 16.99 1.26
N LEU A 66 -5.45 16.59 0.09
CA LEU A 66 -6.85 16.78 -0.23
C LEU A 66 -7.76 15.93 0.68
N ALA A 67 -7.32 14.72 1.04
CA ALA A 67 -8.07 13.82 1.91
C ALA A 67 -8.33 14.40 3.31
N ASP A 68 -7.40 15.20 3.84
CA ASP A 68 -7.57 15.88 5.13
C ASP A 68 -8.70 16.93 5.11
N LYS A 69 -9.03 17.46 3.92
CA LYS A 69 -10.11 18.45 3.73
C LYS A 69 -11.49 17.84 3.57
N PHE A 70 -11.62 16.54 3.30
CA PHE A 70 -12.91 15.87 3.07
C PHE A 70 -13.30 14.90 4.19
N ASP A 71 -14.50 14.32 4.07
CA ASP A 71 -14.93 13.23 4.96
C ASP A 71 -14.00 12.02 4.83
N LYS A 72 -13.23 11.73 5.89
CA LYS A 72 -12.28 10.60 5.93
C LYS A 72 -12.89 9.28 5.46
N LYS A 73 -14.13 8.97 5.88
CA LYS A 73 -14.86 7.76 5.45
C LYS A 73 -15.03 7.67 3.93
N ARG A 74 -15.49 8.76 3.28
CA ARG A 74 -15.73 8.78 1.82
C ARG A 74 -14.42 8.63 1.06
N TYR A 75 -13.37 9.28 1.54
CA TYR A 75 -12.05 9.19 0.93
C TYR A 75 -11.44 7.79 1.03
N MET A 76 -11.60 7.11 2.17
CA MET A 76 -11.16 5.71 2.32
C MET A 76 -11.91 4.78 1.36
N LEU A 77 -13.22 4.98 1.18
CA LEU A 77 -14.01 4.19 0.22
C LEU A 77 -13.54 4.45 -1.22
N LEU A 78 -13.37 5.72 -1.62
CA LEU A 78 -12.84 6.06 -2.95
C LEU A 78 -11.47 5.44 -3.21
N ALA A 79 -10.57 5.49 -2.22
CA ALA A 79 -9.25 4.89 -2.32
C ALA A 79 -9.35 3.36 -2.49
N ILE A 80 -10.18 2.67 -1.72
CA ILE A 80 -10.37 1.22 -1.87
C ILE A 80 -10.99 0.87 -3.22
N THR A 81 -11.95 1.65 -3.70
CA THR A 81 -12.55 1.43 -5.03
C THR A 81 -11.52 1.64 -6.13
N ALA A 82 -10.69 2.68 -6.06
CA ALA A 82 -9.59 2.90 -7.00
C ALA A 82 -8.59 1.74 -6.97
N PHE A 83 -8.22 1.28 -5.78
CA PHE A 83 -7.33 0.13 -5.57
C PHE A 83 -7.91 -1.15 -6.20
N ALA A 84 -9.17 -1.48 -5.91
CA ALA A 84 -9.85 -2.64 -6.48
C ALA A 84 -9.96 -2.56 -8.01
N SER A 85 -10.37 -1.41 -8.53
CA SER A 85 -10.50 -1.18 -9.97
C SER A 85 -9.18 -1.31 -10.71
N GLY A 86 -8.07 -0.86 -10.11
CA GLY A 86 -6.74 -1.02 -10.69
C GLY A 86 -6.34 -2.49 -10.80
N PHE A 87 -6.59 -3.29 -9.76
CA PHE A 87 -6.31 -4.73 -9.79
C PHE A 87 -7.16 -5.48 -10.81
N ILE A 88 -8.43 -5.10 -10.99
CA ILE A 88 -9.30 -5.69 -12.02
C ILE A 88 -8.88 -5.26 -13.42
N ALA A 89 -8.43 -4.02 -13.59
CA ALA A 89 -8.07 -3.45 -14.90
C ALA A 89 -6.77 -4.02 -15.46
N ILE A 90 -5.75 -4.28 -14.64
CA ILE A 90 -4.45 -4.81 -15.10
C ILE A 90 -4.59 -6.08 -15.97
N PRO A 91 -5.26 -7.16 -15.54
CA PRO A 91 -5.38 -8.37 -16.34
C PRO A 91 -6.29 -8.24 -17.57
N LEU A 92 -7.12 -7.20 -17.65
CA LEU A 92 -8.03 -6.95 -18.78
C LEU A 92 -7.39 -6.15 -19.91
N VAL A 93 -6.20 -5.60 -19.67
CA VAL A 93 -5.56 -4.62 -20.55
C VAL A 93 -4.29 -5.20 -21.15
N ASN A 94 -4.18 -5.12 -22.47
CA ASN A 94 -3.06 -5.66 -23.25
C ASN A 94 -1.99 -4.61 -23.59
N ASN A 95 -1.83 -3.57 -22.77
CA ASN A 95 -0.89 -2.48 -23.02
C ASN A 95 -0.06 -2.17 -21.77
N VAL A 96 1.27 -2.28 -21.90
CA VAL A 96 2.25 -2.03 -20.84
C VAL A 96 2.08 -0.66 -20.20
N THR A 97 1.87 0.40 -20.99
CA THR A 97 1.72 1.77 -20.48
C THR A 97 0.49 1.89 -19.57
N LEU A 98 -0.61 1.24 -19.93
CA LEU A 98 -1.81 1.21 -19.11
C LEU A 98 -1.60 0.38 -17.84
N VAL A 99 -0.90 -0.76 -17.92
CA VAL A 99 -0.53 -1.55 -16.74
C VAL A 99 0.30 -0.71 -15.75
N VAL A 100 1.30 0.04 -16.23
CA VAL A 100 2.10 0.96 -15.42
C VAL A 100 1.23 2.04 -14.79
N LEU A 101 0.29 2.62 -15.53
CA LEU A 101 -0.63 3.64 -15.02
C LEU A 101 -1.57 3.09 -13.94
N PHE A 102 -2.16 1.91 -14.14
CA PHE A 102 -3.00 1.26 -13.14
C PHE A 102 -2.19 0.85 -11.92
N PHE A 103 -0.95 0.40 -12.11
CA PHE A 103 -0.07 0.08 -10.99
C PHE A 103 0.31 1.33 -10.18
N ALA A 104 0.53 2.47 -10.84
CA ALA A 104 0.70 3.76 -10.18
C ALA A 104 -0.55 4.17 -9.39
N LEU A 105 -1.74 4.00 -9.98
CA LEU A 105 -3.02 4.27 -9.34
C LEU A 105 -3.23 3.42 -8.08
N ILE A 106 -2.92 2.11 -8.14
CA ILE A 106 -3.00 1.20 -6.99
C ILE A 106 -2.09 1.67 -5.86
N ASN A 107 -0.84 2.01 -6.16
CA ASN A 107 0.10 2.49 -5.15
C ASN A 107 -0.33 3.83 -4.56
N CYS A 108 -0.84 4.75 -5.39
CA CYS A 108 -1.40 6.01 -4.93
C CYS A 108 -2.60 5.79 -3.98
N ALA A 109 -3.55 4.95 -4.40
CA ALA A 109 -4.74 4.63 -3.63
C ALA A 109 -4.41 4.01 -2.27
N TYR A 110 -3.45 3.07 -2.23
CA TYR A 110 -2.98 2.47 -0.98
C TYR A 110 -2.34 3.51 -0.05
N SER A 111 -1.46 4.38 -0.58
CA SER A 111 -0.82 5.42 0.21
C SER A 111 -1.83 6.42 0.79
N VAL A 112 -2.82 6.85 -0.01
CA VAL A 112 -3.91 7.71 0.46
C VAL A 112 -4.71 7.01 1.56
N PHE A 113 -5.09 5.75 1.36
CA PHE A 113 -5.79 4.97 2.38
C PHE A 113 -5.00 4.89 3.69
N ALA A 114 -3.70 4.56 3.62
CA ALA A 114 -2.84 4.43 4.79
C ALA A 114 -2.70 5.76 5.56
N THR A 115 -2.59 6.88 4.84
CA THR A 115 -2.54 8.23 5.44
C THR A 115 -3.84 8.56 6.16
N VAL A 116 -4.99 8.39 5.50
CA VAL A 116 -6.30 8.68 6.09
C VAL A 116 -6.61 7.76 7.27
N LEU A 117 -6.21 6.49 7.20
CA LEU A 117 -6.34 5.52 8.29
C LEU A 117 -5.57 5.95 9.53
N LYS A 118 -4.30 6.36 9.38
CA LYS A 118 -3.48 6.87 10.49
C LYS A 118 -4.06 8.17 11.04
N ALA A 119 -4.55 9.07 10.18
CA ALA A 119 -5.20 10.30 10.60
C ALA A 119 -6.52 10.03 11.37
N TRP A 120 -7.27 8.98 11.02
CA TRP A 120 -8.47 8.59 11.77
C TRP A 120 -8.11 8.01 13.14
N PHE A 121 -7.08 7.16 13.23
CA PHE A 121 -6.57 6.71 14.53
C PHE A 121 -6.03 7.87 15.38
N ALA A 122 -5.47 8.90 14.75
CA ALA A 122 -4.96 10.07 15.43
C ALA A 122 -6.07 10.89 16.10
N ASP A 123 -7.20 11.06 15.43
CA ASP A 123 -8.29 11.94 15.88
C ASP A 123 -9.27 11.25 16.83
N ASN A 124 -9.53 9.95 16.62
CA ASN A 124 -10.62 9.25 17.31
C ASN A 124 -10.16 8.43 18.53
N LEU A 125 -8.86 8.28 18.78
CA LEU A 125 -8.32 7.48 19.90
C LEU A 125 -7.63 8.35 20.95
N SER A 126 -7.75 7.96 22.22
CA SER A 126 -7.00 8.58 23.33
C SER A 126 -5.50 8.35 23.16
N SER A 127 -4.67 9.25 23.70
CA SER A 127 -3.19 9.13 23.69
C SER A 127 -2.69 7.76 24.16
N THR A 128 -3.28 7.22 25.22
CA THR A 128 -2.98 5.88 25.76
C THR A 128 -3.35 4.73 24.82
N SER A 129 -4.49 4.83 24.11
CA SER A 129 -4.92 3.78 23.18
C SER A 129 -4.23 3.90 21.81
N LYS A 130 -3.82 5.12 21.44
CA LYS A 130 -3.19 5.44 20.16
C LYS A 130 -1.94 4.60 19.93
N THR A 131 -0.96 4.66 20.84
CA THR A 131 0.29 3.89 20.71
C THR A 131 0.04 2.40 20.52
N LYS A 132 -0.91 1.82 21.28
CA LYS A 132 -1.29 0.42 21.16
C LYS A 132 -1.90 0.09 19.79
N ILE A 133 -2.82 0.91 19.29
CA ILE A 133 -3.46 0.67 17.97
C ILE A 133 -2.47 0.88 16.82
N PHE A 134 -1.57 1.88 16.90
CA PHE A 134 -0.52 2.07 15.91
C PHE A 134 0.45 0.87 15.87
N SER A 135 0.82 0.33 17.04
CA SER A 135 1.62 -0.90 17.13
C SER A 135 0.88 -2.09 16.53
N ILE A 136 -0.39 -2.32 16.87
CA ILE A 136 -1.19 -3.39 16.28
C ILE A 136 -1.31 -3.22 14.76
N ASN A 137 -1.54 -2.01 14.27
CA ASN A 137 -1.58 -1.75 12.84
C ASN A 137 -0.24 -2.10 12.17
N TYR A 138 0.89 -1.76 12.79
CA TYR A 138 2.20 -2.15 12.29
C TYR A 138 2.37 -3.68 12.25
N THR A 139 1.96 -4.40 13.28
CA THR A 139 1.95 -5.88 13.27
C THR A 139 1.06 -6.42 12.15
N MET A 140 -0.14 -5.87 11.95
CA MET A 140 -1.04 -6.27 10.85
C MET A 140 -0.41 -6.05 9.47
N LEU A 141 0.29 -4.92 9.27
CA LEU A 141 1.02 -4.67 8.03
C LEU A 141 2.10 -5.74 7.80
N ASN A 142 2.89 -6.07 8.81
CA ASN A 142 3.93 -7.10 8.69
C ASN A 142 3.32 -8.47 8.40
N ILE A 143 2.27 -8.88 9.11
CA ILE A 143 1.54 -10.13 8.82
C ILE A 143 1.06 -10.15 7.36
N GLY A 144 0.55 -9.03 6.85
CA GLY A 144 0.13 -8.91 5.46
C GLY A 144 1.28 -9.14 4.48
N TRP A 145 2.47 -8.60 4.78
CA TRP A 145 3.69 -8.85 4.02
C TRP A 145 4.27 -10.26 4.22
N THR A 146 3.99 -10.93 5.34
CA THR A 146 4.35 -12.33 5.56
C THR A 146 3.52 -13.26 4.69
N ILE A 147 2.21 -13.03 4.64
CA ILE A 147 1.24 -13.94 4.02
C ILE A 147 1.04 -13.63 2.53
N GLY A 148 1.12 -12.34 2.15
CA GLY A 148 0.86 -11.87 0.78
C GLY A 148 1.74 -12.54 -0.28
N PRO A 149 3.08 -12.42 -0.22
CA PRO A 149 3.96 -12.96 -1.26
C PRO A 149 3.84 -14.48 -1.46
N PRO A 150 3.81 -15.34 -0.40
CA PRO A 150 3.59 -16.78 -0.58
C PRO A 150 2.26 -17.12 -1.24
N LEU A 151 1.17 -16.45 -0.83
CA LEU A 151 -0.13 -16.62 -1.47
C LEU A 151 -0.08 -16.17 -2.95
N GLY A 152 0.61 -15.06 -3.22
CA GLY A 152 0.86 -14.59 -4.58
C GLY A 152 1.62 -15.63 -5.42
N THR A 153 2.68 -16.24 -4.89
CA THR A 153 3.45 -17.27 -5.59
C THR A 153 2.58 -18.45 -5.95
N LEU A 154 1.86 -19.01 -4.97
CA LEU A 154 1.01 -20.18 -5.18
C LEU A 154 -0.06 -19.94 -6.24
N LEU A 155 -0.58 -18.72 -6.31
CA LEU A 155 -1.57 -18.32 -7.31
C LEU A 155 -0.96 -18.08 -8.69
N VAL A 156 0.22 -17.43 -8.77
CA VAL A 156 0.94 -17.23 -10.05
C VAL A 156 1.27 -18.55 -10.71
N MET A 157 1.66 -19.56 -9.94
CA MET A 157 1.97 -20.90 -10.45
C MET A 157 0.78 -21.57 -11.17
N GLN A 158 -0.46 -21.20 -10.81
CA GLN A 158 -1.67 -21.69 -11.48
C GLN A 158 -2.08 -20.79 -12.65
N SER A 159 -2.05 -19.48 -12.44
CA SER A 159 -2.31 -18.48 -13.49
C SER A 159 -1.77 -17.12 -13.07
N ILE A 160 -1.10 -16.48 -14.02
CA ILE A 160 -0.45 -15.18 -13.81
C ILE A 160 -1.43 -14.06 -13.41
N ASN A 161 -2.72 -14.23 -13.69
CA ASN A 161 -3.77 -13.26 -13.39
C ASN A 161 -4.41 -13.45 -12.01
N LEU A 162 -4.29 -14.64 -11.38
CA LEU A 162 -4.96 -14.97 -10.12
C LEU A 162 -4.58 -14.07 -8.92
N PRO A 163 -3.33 -13.63 -8.75
CA PRO A 163 -2.98 -12.72 -7.65
C PRO A 163 -3.72 -11.38 -7.72
N PHE A 164 -3.99 -10.89 -8.94
CA PHE A 164 -4.76 -9.66 -9.15
C PHE A 164 -6.22 -9.83 -8.73
N TRP A 165 -6.82 -10.97 -9.08
CA TRP A 165 -8.18 -11.30 -8.64
C TRP A 165 -8.26 -11.49 -7.12
N LEU A 166 -7.26 -12.13 -6.51
CA LEU A 166 -7.16 -12.22 -5.05
C LEU A 166 -7.10 -10.82 -4.43
N ALA A 167 -6.25 -9.93 -4.94
CA ALA A 167 -6.14 -8.57 -4.44
C ALA A 167 -7.46 -7.76 -4.59
N ALA A 168 -8.18 -7.95 -5.70
CA ALA A 168 -9.51 -7.37 -5.89
C ALA A 168 -10.52 -7.90 -4.85
N ILE A 169 -10.56 -9.21 -4.61
CA ILE A 169 -11.43 -9.82 -3.59
C ILE A 169 -11.04 -9.34 -2.19
N CYS A 170 -9.75 -9.32 -1.87
CA CYS A 170 -9.22 -8.81 -0.60
C CYS A 170 -9.54 -7.33 -0.37
N SER A 171 -9.78 -6.54 -1.42
CA SER A 171 -10.20 -5.13 -1.29
C SER A 171 -11.72 -4.94 -1.20
N ALA A 172 -12.52 -5.90 -1.67
CA ALA A 172 -13.98 -5.89 -1.52
C ALA A 172 -14.43 -6.03 -0.06
N PHE A 173 -13.78 -6.88 0.73
CA PHE A 173 -14.09 -7.03 2.16
C PHE A 173 -13.88 -5.74 2.99
N PRO A 174 -12.73 -5.03 2.89
CA PRO A 174 -12.52 -3.70 3.45
C PRO A 174 -13.59 -2.70 3.05
N MET A 175 -14.04 -2.72 1.79
CA MET A 175 -15.08 -1.83 1.30
C MET A 175 -16.38 -2.01 2.08
N LEU A 176 -16.81 -3.27 2.27
CA LEU A 176 -17.98 -3.61 3.10
C LEU A 176 -17.77 -3.22 4.56
N PHE A 177 -16.60 -3.52 5.12
CA PHE A 177 -16.31 -3.27 6.52
C PHE A 177 -16.34 -1.78 6.87
N ILE A 178 -15.80 -0.94 5.99
CA ILE A 178 -15.80 0.52 6.16
C ILE A 178 -17.20 1.08 5.93
N GLN A 179 -17.93 0.57 4.95
CA GLN A 179 -19.29 1.03 4.68
C GLN A 179 -20.22 0.76 5.88
N ILE A 180 -20.13 -0.43 6.48
CA ILE A 180 -21.02 -0.89 7.57
C ILE A 180 -20.57 -0.35 8.94
N TRP A 181 -19.28 -0.40 9.28
CA TRP A 181 -18.85 -0.19 10.68
C TRP A 181 -18.06 1.08 10.94
N VAL A 182 -17.54 1.77 9.92
CA VAL A 182 -16.89 3.08 10.14
C VAL A 182 -17.98 4.14 10.21
N LYS A 183 -18.15 4.75 11.39
CA LYS A 183 -19.00 5.94 11.51
C LYS A 183 -18.33 7.09 10.77
N ARG A 184 -19.14 7.92 10.09
CA ARG A 184 -18.66 9.20 9.57
C ARG A 184 -18.12 9.96 10.77
N SER A 185 -16.83 10.27 10.76
CA SER A 185 -16.33 11.25 11.71
C SER A 185 -16.97 12.56 11.29
N GLU A 186 -17.88 13.09 12.09
CA GLU A 186 -18.21 14.50 11.96
C GLU A 186 -16.88 15.23 12.08
N LYS A 187 -16.55 16.02 11.06
CA LYS A 187 -15.58 17.08 11.29
C LYS A 187 -16.15 17.86 12.46
N ILE A 188 -15.45 17.83 13.60
CA ILE A 188 -15.49 18.99 14.47
C ILE A 188 -15.08 20.10 13.50
N ILE A 189 -16.05 20.93 13.10
CA ILE A 189 -15.75 22.21 12.47
C ILE A 189 -15.04 22.95 13.59
N ALA A 190 -13.75 22.65 13.77
CA ALA A 190 -12.87 23.53 14.47
C ALA A 190 -13.06 24.83 13.71
N THR A 191 -13.54 25.84 14.42
CA THR A 191 -13.56 27.23 14.02
C THR A 191 -12.10 27.60 13.77
N GLU A 192 -11.53 27.14 12.66
CA GLU A 192 -10.19 27.49 12.25
C GLU A 192 -10.28 28.92 11.75
N THR A 193 -9.88 29.83 12.63
CA THR A 193 -9.10 31.00 12.24
C THR A 193 -8.15 30.57 11.13
N GLY A 194 -8.30 31.16 9.95
CA GLY A 194 -7.67 30.73 8.71
C GLY A 194 -6.14 30.72 8.77
N SER A 195 -5.56 29.64 9.27
CA SER A 195 -4.17 29.29 9.02
C SER A 195 -4.10 28.76 7.59
N VAL A 196 -3.80 29.67 6.66
CA VAL A 196 -3.53 29.34 5.26
C VAL A 196 -2.44 28.26 5.25
N TRP A 197 -2.79 27.05 4.83
CA TRP A 197 -1.86 25.95 4.64
C TRP A 197 -0.69 26.42 3.77
N SER A 198 0.47 26.62 4.39
CA SER A 198 1.66 27.18 3.74
C SER A 198 2.74 26.12 3.65
N PRO A 199 2.81 25.35 2.55
CA PRO A 199 3.85 24.33 2.35
C PRO A 199 5.28 24.90 2.44
N LYS A 200 5.43 26.22 2.30
CA LYS A 200 6.69 26.94 2.53
C LYS A 200 7.24 26.80 3.96
N VAL A 201 6.39 26.74 4.98
CA VAL A 201 6.84 26.64 6.38
C VAL A 201 7.46 25.27 6.66
N LEU A 202 6.85 24.21 6.11
CA LEU A 202 7.39 22.85 6.17
C LEU A 202 8.72 22.71 5.41
N LEU A 203 8.85 23.38 4.26
CA LEU A 203 10.08 23.40 3.46
C LEU A 203 11.19 24.29 4.06
N GLN A 204 10.87 25.14 5.02
CA GLN A 204 11.85 25.99 5.72
C GLN A 204 12.41 25.32 6.98
N ASP A 205 11.73 24.29 7.49
CA ASP A 205 12.22 23.51 8.62
C ASP A 205 13.33 22.55 8.16
N LYS A 206 14.58 22.97 8.38
CA LYS A 206 15.77 22.19 8.03
C LYS A 206 15.82 20.85 8.77
N ALA A 207 15.35 20.78 10.03
CA ALA A 207 15.37 19.54 10.80
C ALA A 207 14.39 18.54 10.20
N LEU A 208 13.18 18.99 9.84
CA LEU A 208 12.19 18.16 9.15
C LEU A 208 12.64 17.73 7.76
N LEU A 209 13.29 18.62 7.00
CA LEU A 209 13.88 18.32 5.69
C LEU A 209 14.96 17.24 5.79
N TRP A 210 15.92 17.39 6.70
CA TRP A 210 16.98 16.40 6.90
C TRP A 210 16.43 15.06 7.39
N PHE A 211 15.44 15.08 8.28
CA PHE A 211 14.77 13.86 8.76
C PHE A 211 14.04 13.14 7.62
N THR A 212 13.30 13.88 6.80
CA THR A 212 12.56 13.31 5.65
C THR A 212 13.50 12.82 4.56
N CYS A 213 14.57 13.57 4.27
CA CYS A 213 15.60 13.17 3.32
C CYS A 213 16.32 11.90 3.77
N SER A 214 16.73 11.84 5.04
CA SER A 214 17.34 10.64 5.63
C SER A 214 16.40 9.43 5.57
N GLY A 215 15.13 9.62 5.94
CA GLY A 215 14.11 8.56 5.85
C GLY A 215 13.85 8.10 4.42
N PHE A 216 13.86 9.01 3.45
CA PHE A 216 13.73 8.70 2.03
C PHE A 216 14.93 7.88 1.53
N LEU A 217 16.15 8.31 1.84
CA LEU A 217 17.38 7.58 1.50
C LEU A 217 17.42 6.18 2.14
N ALA A 218 17.08 6.08 3.42
CA ALA A 218 17.00 4.80 4.12
C ALA A 218 15.96 3.86 3.48
N SER A 219 14.79 4.40 3.12
CA SER A 219 13.75 3.65 2.42
C SER A 219 14.18 3.23 1.01
N PHE A 220 14.95 4.08 0.32
CA PHE A 220 15.48 3.78 -1.01
C PHE A 220 16.46 2.61 -0.97
N VAL A 221 17.40 2.62 -0.01
CA VAL A 221 18.36 1.52 0.19
C VAL A 221 17.65 0.22 0.57
N SER A 222 16.68 0.29 1.49
CA SER A 222 15.91 -0.89 1.93
C SER A 222 15.03 -1.47 0.81
N GLY A 223 14.36 -0.62 0.04
CA GLY A 223 13.51 -1.03 -1.08
C GLY A 223 14.30 -1.58 -2.28
N ALA A 224 15.47 -0.99 -2.55
CA ALA A 224 16.41 -1.52 -3.54
C ALA A 224 16.85 -2.93 -3.18
N PHE A 225 17.10 -3.23 -1.90
CA PHE A 225 17.50 -4.57 -1.47
C PHE A 225 16.44 -5.65 -1.81
N ALA A 226 15.16 -5.39 -1.54
CA ALA A 226 14.08 -6.34 -1.84
C ALA A 226 13.86 -6.56 -3.35
N SER A 227 13.94 -5.48 -4.14
CA SER A 227 13.75 -5.53 -5.60
C SER A 227 14.95 -6.13 -6.32
N CYS A 228 16.18 -5.76 -5.93
CA CYS A 228 17.40 -6.30 -6.49
C CYS A 228 17.56 -7.79 -6.23
N ILE A 229 17.16 -8.32 -5.05
CA ILE A 229 17.19 -9.78 -4.82
C ILE A 229 16.30 -10.52 -5.82
N SER A 230 15.08 -10.02 -6.05
CA SER A 230 14.13 -10.64 -6.98
C SER A 230 14.65 -10.65 -8.42
N GLN A 231 15.27 -9.55 -8.86
CA GLN A 231 15.85 -9.44 -10.20
C GLN A 231 17.17 -10.21 -10.35
N TYR A 232 18.05 -10.17 -9.36
CA TYR A 232 19.32 -10.90 -9.35
C TYR A 232 19.09 -12.41 -9.46
N VAL A 233 18.14 -12.95 -8.69
CA VAL A 233 17.79 -14.37 -8.74
C VAL A 233 17.14 -14.75 -10.07
N MET A 234 16.36 -13.84 -10.69
CA MET A 234 15.83 -14.06 -12.05
C MET A 234 16.92 -14.13 -13.13
N VAL A 235 18.04 -13.41 -12.98
CA VAL A 235 19.12 -13.37 -13.97
C VAL A 235 20.07 -14.56 -13.85
N ILE A 236 20.28 -15.09 -12.64
CA ILE A 236 21.36 -16.06 -12.37
C ILE A 236 20.87 -17.51 -12.32
N ALA A 237 19.60 -17.71 -12.00
CA ALA A 237 19.01 -19.04 -11.92
C ALA A 237 17.93 -19.22 -12.99
N ASP A 238 16.67 -18.99 -12.62
CA ASP A 238 15.51 -19.12 -13.48
C ASP A 238 14.30 -18.42 -12.82
N GLY A 239 13.28 -18.07 -13.61
CA GLY A 239 12.06 -17.40 -13.11
C GLY A 239 11.37 -18.17 -11.98
N ASP A 240 11.30 -19.50 -12.09
CA ASP A 240 10.67 -20.37 -11.08
C ASP A 240 11.49 -20.46 -9.79
N PHE A 241 12.81 -20.28 -9.85
CA PHE A 241 13.66 -20.23 -8.66
C PHE A 241 13.55 -18.88 -7.96
N ALA A 242 13.46 -17.77 -8.73
CA ALA A 242 13.21 -16.44 -8.18
C ALA A 242 11.89 -16.38 -7.41
N GLU A 243 10.82 -16.99 -7.94
CA GLU A 243 9.54 -17.12 -7.25
C GLU A 243 9.66 -17.83 -5.89
N LYS A 244 10.42 -18.93 -5.82
CA LYS A 244 10.65 -19.67 -4.57
C LYS A 244 11.46 -18.86 -3.55
N VAL A 245 12.50 -18.14 -4.00
CA VAL A 245 13.33 -17.33 -3.10
C VAL A 245 12.51 -16.18 -2.51
N VAL A 246 11.76 -15.46 -3.34
CA VAL A 246 10.89 -14.36 -2.88
C VAL A 246 9.80 -14.88 -1.93
N ALA A 247 9.25 -16.06 -2.21
CA ALA A 247 8.26 -16.73 -1.35
C ALA A 247 8.80 -17.12 0.04
N VAL A 248 10.12 -17.25 0.23
CA VAL A 248 10.72 -17.62 1.52
C VAL A 248 11.34 -16.41 2.23
N VAL A 249 12.05 -15.55 1.51
CA VAL A 249 12.79 -14.42 2.10
C VAL A 249 11.84 -13.36 2.67
N LEU A 250 10.77 -13.00 1.95
CA LEU A 250 9.84 -11.97 2.41
C LEU A 250 9.07 -12.42 3.68
N PRO A 251 8.55 -13.66 3.77
CA PRO A 251 7.91 -14.12 4.99
C PRO A 251 8.86 -14.28 6.17
N VAL A 252 10.09 -14.77 5.95
CA VAL A 252 11.07 -14.92 7.04
C VAL A 252 11.42 -13.56 7.61
N ASN A 253 11.65 -12.54 6.77
CA ASN A 253 11.89 -11.18 7.23
C ASN A 253 10.69 -10.64 8.04
N ALA A 254 9.47 -10.81 7.53
CA ALA A 254 8.29 -10.33 8.20
C ALA A 254 7.97 -11.12 9.50
N ALA A 255 8.27 -12.42 9.56
CA ALA A 255 8.15 -13.24 10.76
C ALA A 255 9.13 -12.79 11.86
N MET A 256 10.39 -12.54 11.49
CA MET A 256 11.42 -12.00 12.39
C MET A 256 11.05 -10.62 12.97
N VAL A 257 10.26 -9.82 12.26
CA VAL A 257 9.77 -8.51 12.74
C VAL A 257 8.57 -8.66 13.68
N VAL A 258 7.82 -9.75 13.57
CA VAL A 258 6.60 -10.00 14.35
C VAL A 258 6.88 -10.76 15.66
N THR A 259 7.92 -11.60 15.70
CA THR A 259 8.38 -12.35 16.89
C THR A 259 9.40 -11.58 17.71
#